data_AF-A0A957Q2F3-F1
#
_entry.id   AF-A0A957Q2F3-F1
#
_cell.length_a   1.000
_cell.length_b   1.000
_cell.length_c   1.000
_cell.angle_alpha   90.00
_cell.angle_beta   90.00
_cell.angle_gamma   90.00
#
_symmetry.space_group_name_H-M   'P 1'
#
loop_
_entity.id
_entity.type
_entity.pdbx_description
1 polymer ?
#
loop_
_entity_poly.entity_id
_entity_poly.type
_entity_poly.pdbx_seq_one_letter_code
_entity_poly.pdbx_strand_id
1 'polypeptide(L)'
;MAQETPIFTRTFDFLTWLLPMTNNFPRAHRHSFTRRLLDAAFDLREWLEEANLCKGAQRLEKLRAADVALAKVRLIEANHGGVYSWPRRPLLPSAKGGKTSGRPGI
;
A
#
# COMPACT_ATOMS: atom_id res chain seq x y z
N MET A 1 2.06 24.65 3.73
CA MET A 1 1.88 23.62 2.68
C MET A 1 2.34 22.30 3.28
N ALA A 2 1.40 21.44 3.67
CA ALA A 2 1.73 20.16 4.29
C ALA A 2 2.51 19.33 3.26
N GLN A 3 3.76 18.98 3.60
CA GLN A 3 4.51 18.02 2.81
C GLN A 3 3.79 16.68 2.93
N GLU A 4 2.89 16.40 2.00
CA GLU A 4 2.26 15.08 1.89
C GLU A 4 3.38 14.06 1.79
N THR A 5 3.60 13.34 2.88
CA THR A 5 4.71 12.41 2.92
C THR A 5 4.40 11.30 1.90
N PRO A 6 5.31 11.00 0.96
CA PRO A 6 5.03 10.13 -0.19
C PRO A 6 4.58 8.72 0.21
N ILE A 7 4.76 8.34 1.47
CA ILE A 7 4.27 7.09 2.05
C ILE A 7 2.74 7.00 2.09
N PHE A 8 2.01 8.11 2.33
CA PHE A 8 0.54 8.10 2.33
C PHE A 8 -0.02 7.89 0.94
N THR A 9 0.49 8.62 -0.05
CA THR A 9 0.12 8.47 -1.46
C THR A 9 0.38 7.04 -1.92
N ARG A 10 1.57 6.48 -1.64
CA ARG A 10 1.89 5.10 -2.03
C ARG A 10 1.04 4.06 -1.32
N THR A 11 0.65 4.29 -0.07
CA THR A 11 -0.24 3.37 0.67
C THR A 11 -1.67 3.45 0.16
N PHE A 12 -2.14 4.64 -0.21
CA PHE A 12 -3.44 4.82 -0.85
C PHE A 12 -3.50 4.14 -2.22
N ASP A 13 -2.48 4.34 -3.05
CA ASP A 13 -2.33 3.66 -4.34
C ASP A 13 -2.29 2.14 -4.16
N PHE A 14 -1.57 1.68 -3.12
CA PHE A 14 -1.51 0.27 -2.74
C PHE A 14 -2.89 -0.31 -2.45
N LEU A 15 -3.70 0.38 -1.63
CA LEU A 15 -5.05 -0.06 -1.26
C LEU A 15 -6.02 -0.02 -2.44
N THR A 16 -5.96 1.05 -3.24
CA THR A 16 -6.78 1.23 -4.44
C THR A 16 -6.56 0.11 -5.45
N TRP A 17 -5.31 -0.34 -5.59
CA TRP A 17 -4.98 -1.52 -6.40
C TRP A 17 -5.41 -2.83 -5.74
N LEU A 18 -5.26 -2.98 -4.42
CA LEU A 18 -5.50 -4.23 -3.70
C LEU A 18 -6.98 -4.62 -3.67
N LEU A 19 -7.88 -3.65 -3.44
CA LEU A 19 -9.31 -3.88 -3.31
C LEU A 19 -9.94 -4.63 -4.50
N PRO A 20 -9.83 -4.17 -5.76
CA PRO A 20 -10.41 -4.87 -6.90
C PRO A 20 -9.79 -6.24 -7.14
N MET A 21 -8.50 -6.41 -6.80
CA MET A 21 -7.80 -7.69 -6.95
C MET A 21 -8.37 -8.75 -6.02
N THR A 22 -8.83 -8.35 -4.84
CA THR A 22 -9.47 -9.27 -3.88
C THR A 22 -10.83 -9.81 -4.35
N ASN A 23 -11.43 -9.20 -5.37
CA ASN A 23 -12.68 -9.67 -5.97
C ASN A 23 -12.46 -10.85 -6.95
N ASN A 24 -11.23 -11.02 -7.46
CA ASN A 24 -10.87 -12.09 -8.41
C ASN A 24 -10.52 -13.43 -7.73
N PHE A 25 -10.65 -13.52 -6.40
CA PHE A 25 -10.34 -14.75 -5.68
C PHE A 25 -11.41 -15.82 -5.85
N PRO A 26 -11.02 -17.09 -6.03
CA PRO A 26 -11.95 -18.21 -5.98
C PRO A 26 -12.76 -18.20 -4.67
N ARG A 27 -14.09 -18.36 -4.78
CA ARG A 27 -15.03 -18.30 -3.65
C ARG A 27 -14.58 -19.14 -2.44
N ALA A 28 -13.97 -20.29 -2.68
CA ALA A 28 -13.53 -21.24 -1.64
C ALA A 28 -12.54 -20.64 -0.63
N HIS A 29 -11.65 -19.75 -1.06
CA HIS A 29 -10.63 -19.14 -0.20
C HIS A 29 -10.86 -17.65 0.05
N ARG A 30 -11.78 -17.03 -0.69
CA ARG A 30 -12.06 -15.60 -0.65
C ARG A 30 -12.39 -15.10 0.76
N HIS A 31 -13.21 -15.79 1.54
CA HIS A 31 -13.64 -15.21 2.83
C HIS A 31 -12.51 -15.11 3.87
N SER A 32 -11.71 -16.14 4.04
CA SER A 32 -10.68 -16.15 5.10
C SER A 32 -9.41 -15.43 4.67
N PHE A 33 -9.02 -15.59 3.40
CA PHE A 33 -7.79 -15.01 2.86
C PHE A 33 -7.95 -13.51 2.58
N THR A 34 -8.99 -13.13 1.83
CA THR A 34 -9.24 -11.72 1.51
C THR A 34 -9.42 -10.90 2.78
N ARG A 35 -10.12 -11.44 3.78
CA ARG A 35 -10.30 -10.75 5.06
C ARG A 35 -8.97 -10.47 5.74
N ARG A 36 -8.13 -11.50 5.97
CA ARG A 36 -6.82 -11.30 6.62
C ARG A 36 -5.90 -10.36 5.85
N LEU A 37 -5.95 -10.41 4.52
CA LEU A 37 -5.18 -9.54 3.65
C LEU A 37 -5.63 -8.08 3.77
N LEU A 38 -6.94 -7.85 3.68
CA LEU A 38 -7.53 -6.52 3.79
C LEU A 38 -7.35 -5.94 5.19
N ASP A 39 -7.58 -6.74 6.24
CA ASP A 39 -7.36 -6.34 7.63
C ASP A 39 -5.91 -5.85 7.82
N ALA A 40 -4.91 -6.63 7.38
CA ALA A 40 -3.51 -6.23 7.48
C ALA A 40 -3.16 -5.00 6.62
N ALA A 41 -3.84 -4.81 5.49
CA ALA A 41 -3.64 -3.65 4.63
C ALA A 41 -4.26 -2.37 5.21
N PHE A 42 -5.41 -2.48 5.87
CA PHE A 42 -6.05 -1.38 6.58
C PHE A 42 -5.27 -1.02 7.85
N ASP A 43 -4.82 -2.01 8.62
CA ASP A 43 -3.93 -1.81 9.78
C ASP A 43 -2.71 -0.96 9.37
N LEU A 44 -2.07 -1.29 8.24
CA LEU A 44 -0.94 -0.51 7.70
C LEU A 44 -1.29 0.97 7.53
N ARG A 45 -2.47 1.29 6.97
CA ARG A 45 -2.89 2.67 6.76
C ARG A 45 -3.17 3.37 8.09
N GLU A 46 -3.86 2.71 9.01
CA GLU A 46 -4.16 3.25 10.33
C GLU A 46 -2.89 3.56 11.12
N TRP A 47 -1.92 2.63 11.16
CA TRP A 47 -0.64 2.86 11.84
C TRP A 47 0.15 4.04 11.25
N LEU A 48 0.10 4.22 9.93
CA LEU A 48 0.73 5.37 9.28
C LEU A 48 0.04 6.68 9.65
N GLU A 49 -1.30 6.72 9.67
CA GLU A 49 -2.05 7.90 10.10
C GLU A 49 -1.76 8.23 11.57
N GLU A 50 -1.76 7.24 12.46
CA GLU A 50 -1.38 7.43 13.86
C GLU A 50 0.06 7.94 14.01
N ALA A 51 0.99 7.40 13.23
CA ALA A 51 2.38 7.88 13.20
C ALA A 51 2.50 9.34 12.73
N ASN A 52 1.57 9.83 11.92
CA ASN A 52 1.53 11.23 11.49
C ASN A 52 1.05 12.18 12.60
N LEU A 53 0.15 11.69 13.46
CA LEU A 53 -0.39 12.42 14.60
C LEU A 53 0.58 12.43 15.80
N CYS A 54 1.42 11.40 15.92
CA CYS A 54 2.43 11.29 16.97
C CYS A 54 3.77 11.97 16.61
N LYS A 55 4.59 12.22 17.63
CA LYS A 55 5.97 12.73 17.50
C LYS A 55 6.95 11.87 18.30
N GLY A 56 8.25 11.97 17.96
CA GLY A 56 9.32 11.33 18.71
C GLY A 56 9.19 9.80 18.80
N ALA A 57 9.39 9.25 20.00
CA ALA A 57 9.40 7.80 20.25
C ALA A 57 8.08 7.11 19.88
N GLN A 58 6.93 7.75 20.17
CA GLN A 58 5.61 7.20 19.83
C GLN A 58 5.44 7.06 18.32
N ARG A 59 5.90 8.04 17.55
CA ARG A 59 5.90 7.95 16.08
C ARG A 59 6.70 6.75 15.58
N LEU A 60 7.87 6.51 16.16
CA LEU A 60 8.72 5.39 15.76
C LEU A 60 8.07 4.03 16.06
N GLU A 61 7.38 3.91 17.19
CA GLU A 61 6.62 2.73 17.55
C GLU A 61 5.50 2.43 16.55
N LYS A 62 4.71 3.45 16.18
CA LYS A 62 3.65 3.33 15.18
C LYS A 62 4.19 2.96 13.80
N LEU A 63 5.35 3.52 13.41
CA LEU A 63 6.01 3.11 12.16
C LEU A 63 6.48 1.64 12.18
N ARG A 64 6.97 1.14 13.32
CA ARG A 64 7.30 -0.29 13.44
C ARG A 64 6.07 -1.17 13.35
N ALA A 65 4.93 -0.74 13.92
CA ALA A 65 3.67 -1.45 13.77
C ALA A 65 3.20 -1.48 12.31
N ALA A 66 3.35 -0.36 11.57
CA ALA A 66 3.13 -0.29 10.14
C ALA A 66 4.02 -1.27 9.36
N ASP A 67 5.31 -1.38 9.69
CA ASP A 67 6.23 -2.34 9.06
C ASP A 67 5.79 -3.79 9.29
N VAL A 68 5.32 -4.13 10.50
CA VAL A 68 4.77 -5.45 10.81
C VAL A 68 3.52 -5.74 9.99
N ALA A 69 2.61 -4.77 9.85
CA ALA A 69 1.42 -4.91 9.01
C ALA A 69 1.78 -5.15 7.54
N LEU A 70 2.76 -4.40 7.01
CA LEU A 70 3.28 -4.60 5.66
C LEU A 70 3.91 -5.99 5.47
N ALA A 71 4.63 -6.50 6.48
CA ALA A 71 5.20 -7.85 6.44
C ALA A 71 4.11 -8.93 6.40
N LYS A 72 3.00 -8.75 7.14
CA LYS A 72 1.84 -9.66 7.08
C LYS A 72 1.23 -9.69 5.68
N VAL A 73 1.04 -8.51 5.05
CA VAL A 73 0.55 -8.41 3.67
C VAL A 73 1.45 -9.20 2.72
N ARG A 74 2.77 -9.02 2.81
CA ARG A 74 3.75 -9.75 1.97
C ARG A 74 3.74 -11.25 2.20
N LEU A 75 3.61 -11.69 3.44
CA LEU A 75 3.51 -13.12 3.79
C LEU A 75 2.25 -13.74 3.17
N ILE A 76 1.13 -13.04 3.28
CA ILE A 76 -0.16 -13.46 2.73
C ILE A 76 -0.10 -13.49 1.19
N GLU A 77 0.54 -12.51 0.55
CA GLU A 77 0.81 -12.51 -0.89
C GLU A 77 1.72 -13.68 -1.28
N ALA A 78 2.87 -13.87 -0.63
CA ALA A 78 3.86 -14.89 -0.98
C ALA A 78 3.34 -16.32 -0.82
N ASN A 79 2.58 -16.61 0.23
CA ASN A 79 2.00 -17.92 0.47
C ASN A 79 0.96 -18.32 -0.60
N HIS A 80 0.42 -17.36 -1.34
CA HIS A 80 -0.68 -17.59 -2.28
C HIS A 80 -0.36 -17.18 -3.73
N GLY A 81 0.69 -16.39 -3.96
CA GLY A 81 1.14 -15.90 -5.28
C GLY A 81 1.70 -16.99 -6.19
N GLY A 82 2.05 -18.16 -5.65
CA GLY A 82 2.39 -19.35 -6.44
C GLY A 82 1.17 -20.19 -6.84
N VAL A 83 0.04 -20.05 -6.16
CA VAL A 83 -1.15 -20.91 -6.34
C VAL A 83 -2.23 -20.21 -7.16
N TYR A 84 -2.36 -18.90 -6.98
CA TYR A 84 -3.28 -18.06 -7.74
C TYR A 84 -2.42 -17.09 -8.52
N SER A 85 -2.56 -17.08 -9.84
CA SER A 85 -1.84 -16.21 -10.77
C SER A 85 -2.09 -14.73 -10.47
N TRP A 86 -1.47 -14.20 -9.43
CA TRP A 86 -1.53 -12.81 -9.03
C TRP A 86 -0.87 -11.97 -10.12
N PRO A 87 -1.57 -11.01 -10.72
CA PRO A 87 -0.91 -10.04 -11.58
C PRO A 87 0.13 -9.31 -10.76
N ARG A 88 1.40 -9.34 -11.18
CA ARG A 88 2.44 -8.54 -10.54
C ARG A 88 1.93 -7.10 -10.49
N ARG A 89 1.99 -6.49 -9.31
CA ARG A 89 1.70 -5.06 -9.13
C ARG A 89 2.42 -4.30 -10.26
N PRO A 90 1.69 -3.59 -11.14
CA PRO A 90 2.33 -2.64 -12.01
C PRO A 90 3.04 -1.67 -11.09
N LEU A 91 4.37 -1.52 -11.26
CA LEU A 91 5.10 -0.46 -10.58
C LEU A 91 4.46 0.84 -11.09
N LEU A 92 3.49 1.37 -10.33
CA LEU A 92 2.87 2.65 -10.65
C LEU A 92 4.02 3.64 -10.82
N PRO A 93 4.08 4.37 -11.96
CA PRO A 93 5.15 5.32 -12.18
C PRO A 93 5.07 6.33 -11.03
N SER A 94 6.04 6.25 -10.11
CA SER A 94 6.23 7.23 -9.05
C SER A 94 6.23 8.58 -9.75
N ALA A 95 5.27 9.44 -9.43
CA ALA A 95 5.11 10.77 -10.01
C ALA A 95 6.48 11.49 -10.05
N LYS A 96 7.17 11.35 -11.19
CA LYS A 96 8.46 11.97 -11.44
C LYS A 96 8.17 13.21 -12.25
N GLY A 97 8.33 14.34 -11.56
CA GLY A 97 8.89 15.55 -12.15
C GLY A 97 8.00 16.26 -13.14
N GLY A 98 7.49 17.41 -12.70
CA GLY A 98 7.33 18.53 -13.62
C GLY A 98 8.66 18.74 -14.35
N LYS A 99 8.64 18.57 -15.67
CA LYS A 99 9.64 19.12 -16.57
C LYS A 99 8.95 19.79 -17.74
N THR A 100 8.91 21.12 -17.63
CA THR A 100 9.33 22.07 -18.66
C THR A 100 8.85 21.77 -20.09
N SER A 101 7.82 22.47 -20.53
CA SER A 101 7.69 22.86 -21.94
C SER A 101 7.71 24.38 -22.04
N GLY A 102 8.88 24.96 -21.77
CA GLY A 102 9.25 26.28 -22.27
C GLY A 102 10.01 26.10 -23.58
N ARG A 103 9.34 26.45 -24.71
CA ARG A 103 9.79 26.93 -26.04
C ARG A 103 10.98 26.25 -26.76
N PRO A 104 10.91 26.09 -28.10
CA PRO A 104 11.12 27.21 -29.06
C PRO A 104 10.06 27.20 -30.19
N GLY A 105 9.52 28.32 -30.67
CA GLY A 105 10.23 29.29 -31.51
C GLY A 105 10.06 28.92 -33.00
N ILE A 106 8.97 29.40 -33.62
CA ILE A 106 8.88 29.92 -35.00
C ILE A 106 7.83 31.04 -34.95
#